data_AF-A0A3D9IJ47-F1
#
_entry.id   AF-A0A3D9IJ47-F1
#
_cell.length_a   1.000
_cell.length_b   1.000
_cell.length_c   1.000
_cell.angle_alpha   90.00
_cell.angle_beta   90.00
_cell.angle_gamma   90.00
#
_symmetry.space_group_name_H-M   'P 1'
#
loop_
_entity.id
_entity.type
_entity.pdbx_description
1 polymer ?
#
loop_
_entity_poly.entity_id
_entity_poly.type
_entity_poly.pdbx_seq_one_letter_code
_entity_poly.pdbx_strand_id
1 'polypeptide(L)'
;MKRTLQSLTILSTLLAGTLAATAANAADDSSIFTGGSVKFKPDSPFITLGNKQIKVPTAPYSQNGTLMVPVRELAEGLHVASSWNSSNQSLKLTKGNQSILIKGNLITAGNKTSKLPLAIKNIKGKVFVPLRAITQAFGAKLSWDPKSKWATAKSSDAIGQSVAVQYSFANDAEGWAGGFADLPVKHEDTDFRLINKWTKLPTIGNQTSNGILLSGMNRSDDLFIYTAKKLTGKDGLKPNTTYRVKLSFQLATDEANDSMGVGGAPGASVYVKAGVLNFEPKANEVNESEGVPFYRMNLDKGNQSTDGKDMHLVGDAAKPAGSKEGFQFKEMQSDSVVKTGANGEAYLIIGTDSGYEGLSTLYISNVKAVFTPQS
;
A
#
# COMPACT_ATOMS: atom_id res chain seq x y z
N MET A 1 5.37 31.16 80.67
CA MET A 1 5.98 32.17 79.77
C MET A 1 6.17 31.51 78.40
N LYS A 2 5.63 32.11 77.31
CA LYS A 2 5.78 31.74 75.87
C LYS A 2 5.10 30.42 75.43
N ARG A 3 3.96 30.47 74.72
CA ARG A 3 3.69 30.69 73.28
C ARG A 3 3.53 29.36 72.49
N THR A 4 2.27 29.06 72.15
CA THR A 4 1.72 28.44 70.91
C THR A 4 2.67 27.78 69.90
N LEU A 5 2.30 26.58 69.41
CA LEU A 5 1.87 26.38 68.01
C LEU A 5 1.17 25.02 67.77
N GLN A 6 0.32 25.03 66.75
CA GLN A 6 -0.55 23.96 66.24
C GLN A 6 0.22 22.79 65.60
N SER A 7 -0.34 21.58 65.65
CA SER A 7 -0.24 20.59 64.55
C SER A 7 -1.38 19.58 64.69
N LEU A 8 -2.37 19.58 63.79
CA LEU A 8 -2.45 19.00 62.44
C LEU A 8 -2.67 17.48 62.47
N THR A 9 -3.93 17.10 62.39
CA THR A 9 -4.45 15.75 62.21
C THR A 9 -3.98 15.20 60.86
N ILE A 10 -3.27 14.07 60.85
CA ILE A 10 -3.00 13.30 59.62
C ILE A 10 -3.77 11.99 59.74
N LEU A 11 -4.86 11.92 58.97
CA LEU A 11 -5.67 10.74 58.76
C LEU A 11 -4.93 9.81 57.79
N SER A 12 -4.62 8.60 58.26
CA SER A 12 -4.04 7.53 57.45
C SER A 12 -5.12 6.84 56.63
N THR A 13 -5.21 7.16 55.34
CA THR A 13 -5.93 6.32 54.37
C THR A 13 -4.93 5.61 53.47
N LEU A 14 -4.91 4.29 53.63
CA LEU A 14 -4.20 3.33 52.81
C LEU A 14 -4.90 3.28 51.43
N LEU A 15 -4.31 3.92 50.42
CA LEU A 15 -4.78 3.79 49.04
C LEU A 15 -3.97 2.67 48.38
N ALA A 16 -4.61 1.51 48.19
CA ALA A 16 -4.09 0.44 47.36
C ALA A 16 -3.85 0.99 45.95
N GLY A 17 -2.59 1.02 45.52
CA GLY A 17 -2.21 1.41 44.17
C GLY A 17 -2.71 0.39 43.17
N THR A 18 -3.83 0.68 42.51
CA THR A 18 -4.15 0.08 41.22
C THR A 18 -3.25 0.75 40.17
N LEU A 19 -2.30 -0.02 39.63
CA LEU A 19 -1.64 0.31 38.36
C LEU A 19 -2.69 0.22 37.25
N ALA A 20 -3.49 1.28 37.10
CA ALA A 20 -4.17 1.55 35.86
C ALA A 20 -3.09 1.97 34.86
N ALA A 21 -2.56 1.00 34.10
CA ALA A 21 -1.90 1.30 32.84
C ALA A 21 -2.95 1.93 31.93
N THR A 22 -3.03 3.26 31.96
CA THR A 22 -3.64 4.01 30.88
C THR A 22 -2.80 3.69 29.65
N ALA A 23 -3.33 2.84 28.78
CA ALA A 23 -2.91 2.77 27.40
C ALA A 23 -3.21 4.15 26.80
N ALA A 24 -2.28 5.09 27.00
CA ALA A 24 -2.24 6.32 26.27
C ALA A 24 -2.15 5.90 24.81
N ASN A 25 -3.17 6.27 24.04
CA ASN A 25 -3.22 6.15 22.60
C ASN A 25 -1.89 6.67 22.04
N ALA A 26 -0.98 5.75 21.74
CA ALA A 26 0.01 5.98 20.70
C ALA A 26 -0.83 6.05 19.43
N ALA A 27 -1.24 7.26 19.09
CA ALA A 27 -1.58 7.59 17.73
C ALA A 27 -0.41 7.09 16.89
N ASP A 28 -0.64 5.96 16.23
CA ASP A 28 0.23 5.43 15.20
C ASP A 28 0.45 6.59 14.23
N ASP A 29 1.65 7.17 14.27
CA ASP A 29 2.14 8.18 13.33
C ASP A 29 2.39 7.49 11.98
N SER A 30 1.31 6.95 11.43
CA SER A 30 1.14 6.60 10.04
C SER A 30 0.76 7.87 9.26
N SER A 31 1.44 8.99 9.55
CA SER A 31 1.49 10.10 8.61
C SER A 31 2.27 9.63 7.40
N ILE A 32 1.51 9.08 6.45
CA ILE A 32 1.99 8.65 5.14
C ILE A 32 2.82 9.81 4.59
N PHE A 33 4.11 9.57 4.37
CA PHE A 33 4.98 10.53 3.73
C PHE A 33 4.44 10.80 2.32
N THR A 34 3.71 11.91 2.18
CA THR A 34 3.36 12.51 0.89
C THR A 34 4.59 13.21 0.35
N GLY A 35 5.63 12.42 0.06
CA GLY A 35 6.89 12.95 -0.41
C GLY A 35 6.75 13.72 -1.73
N GLY A 36 7.75 14.53 -2.04
CA GLY A 36 7.80 15.35 -3.25
C GLY A 36 8.20 16.80 -2.98
N SER A 37 8.47 17.15 -1.72
CA SER A 37 9.11 18.41 -1.37
C SER A 37 10.08 18.27 -0.20
N VAL A 38 11.12 19.11 -0.21
CA VAL A 38 12.07 19.26 0.90
C VAL A 38 12.43 20.72 1.10
N LYS A 39 12.56 21.13 2.36
CA LYS A 39 12.96 22.49 2.75
C LYS A 39 14.30 22.45 3.49
N PHE A 40 15.20 23.34 3.07
CA PHE A 40 16.50 23.57 3.69
C PHE A 40 16.63 25.02 4.13
N LYS A 41 17.28 25.26 5.27
CA LYS A 41 17.68 26.58 5.72
C LYS A 41 19.17 26.56 6.03
N PRO A 42 19.98 27.49 5.48
CA PRO A 42 21.40 27.58 5.81
C PRO A 42 21.59 27.69 7.32
N ASP A 43 22.57 26.95 7.83
CA ASP A 43 23.01 26.91 9.23
C ASP A 43 21.96 26.40 10.23
N SER A 44 20.82 25.90 9.73
CA SER A 44 19.80 25.25 10.55
C SER A 44 20.03 23.74 10.59
N PRO A 45 20.04 23.11 11.78
CA PRO A 45 20.08 21.65 11.87
C PRO A 45 18.74 21.00 11.54
N PHE A 46 17.70 21.77 11.17
CA PHE A 46 16.39 21.24 10.85
C PHE A 46 16.13 21.25 9.34
N ILE A 47 15.60 20.14 8.84
CA ILE A 47 15.16 19.96 7.45
C ILE A 47 13.71 19.50 7.47
N THR A 48 12.89 19.99 6.55
CA THR A 48 11.50 19.52 6.42
C THR A 48 11.38 18.63 5.18
N LEU A 49 11.03 17.36 5.37
CA LEU A 49 10.72 16.39 4.31
C LEU A 49 9.20 16.23 4.24
N GLY A 50 8.57 16.70 3.16
CA GLY A 50 7.11 16.75 3.06
C GLY A 50 6.51 17.56 4.22
N ASN A 51 5.76 16.88 5.10
CA ASN A 51 5.16 17.46 6.30
C ASN A 51 5.97 17.21 7.58
N LYS A 52 7.05 16.41 7.52
CA LYS A 52 7.85 15.99 8.67
C LYS A 52 9.10 16.84 8.81
N GLN A 53 9.38 17.34 10.02
CA GLN A 53 10.65 18.00 10.32
C GLN A 53 11.63 17.02 10.98
N ILE A 54 12.86 16.98 10.49
CA ILE A 54 13.94 16.13 10.99
C ILE A 54 15.12 17.00 11.43
N LYS A 55 15.89 16.50 12.41
CA LYS A 55 17.15 17.10 12.83
C LYS A 55 18.32 16.35 12.19
N VAL A 56 19.26 17.07 11.59
CA VAL A 56 20.47 16.51 10.99
C VAL A 56 21.73 16.89 11.78
N PRO A 57 22.75 16.02 11.79
CA PRO A 57 23.99 16.26 12.54
C PRO A 57 24.90 17.30 11.89
N THR A 58 24.72 17.60 10.60
CA THR A 58 25.47 18.64 9.89
C THR A 58 24.50 19.44 9.05
N ALA A 59 24.36 20.73 9.37
CA ALA A 59 23.41 21.63 8.72
C ALA A 59 23.79 21.90 7.25
N PRO A 60 22.80 22.18 6.38
CA PRO A 60 23.05 22.84 5.11
C PRO A 60 23.78 24.16 5.33
N TYR A 61 24.64 24.56 4.40
CA TYR A 61 25.43 25.79 4.53
C TYR A 61 25.50 26.55 3.21
N SER A 62 25.69 27.86 3.29
CA SER A 62 25.94 28.69 2.11
C SER A 62 27.45 28.85 1.91
N GLN A 63 27.93 28.63 0.70
CA GLN A 63 29.31 28.90 0.32
C GLN A 63 29.32 29.63 -1.02
N ASN A 64 29.95 30.81 -1.10
CA ASN A 64 30.04 31.62 -2.32
C ASN A 64 28.67 31.82 -3.02
N GLY A 65 27.62 32.08 -2.25
CA GLY A 65 26.25 32.24 -2.77
C GLY A 65 25.56 30.94 -3.22
N THR A 66 26.21 29.78 -3.05
CA THR A 66 25.66 28.47 -3.37
C THR A 66 25.25 27.74 -2.10
N LEU A 67 23.97 27.36 -2.00
CA LEU A 67 23.46 26.54 -0.91
C LEU A 67 23.86 25.07 -1.12
N MET A 68 24.70 24.57 -0.23
CA MET A 68 25.15 23.20 -0.15
C MET A 68 24.26 22.42 0.81
N VAL A 69 23.65 21.33 0.33
CA VAL A 69 22.70 20.52 1.11
C VAL A 69 23.13 19.06 1.20
N PRO A 70 22.80 18.36 2.30
CA PRO A 70 22.97 16.91 2.39
C PRO A 70 22.22 16.17 1.28
N VAL A 71 22.94 15.33 0.51
CA VAL A 71 22.36 14.65 -0.66
C VAL A 71 21.25 13.67 -0.29
N ARG A 72 21.37 12.98 0.85
CA ARG A 72 20.41 11.93 1.24
C ARG A 72 19.02 12.51 1.43
N GLU A 73 18.94 13.59 2.20
CA GLU A 73 17.69 14.28 2.53
C GLU A 73 17.12 15.00 1.29
N LEU A 74 17.98 15.53 0.40
CA LEU A 74 17.55 16.07 -0.89
C LEU A 74 16.96 14.96 -1.78
N ALA A 75 17.65 13.83 -1.88
CA ALA A 75 17.26 12.72 -2.74
C ALA A 75 15.95 12.09 -2.24
N GLU A 76 15.81 11.88 -0.94
CA GLU A 76 14.56 11.44 -0.31
C GLU A 76 13.41 12.43 -0.55
N GLY A 77 13.65 13.73 -0.38
CA GLY A 77 12.66 14.78 -0.64
C GLY A 77 12.19 14.87 -2.08
N LEU A 78 13.05 14.50 -3.04
CA LEU A 78 12.77 14.54 -4.48
C LEU A 78 12.41 13.17 -5.07
N HIS A 79 12.36 12.11 -4.25
CA HIS A 79 12.19 10.72 -4.67
C HIS A 79 13.22 10.27 -5.71
N VAL A 80 14.47 10.56 -5.41
CA VAL A 80 15.63 10.20 -6.19
C VAL A 80 16.42 9.19 -5.38
N ALA A 81 16.82 8.06 -5.97
CA ALA A 81 17.76 7.17 -5.33
C ALA A 81 19.17 7.76 -5.43
N SER A 82 19.97 7.64 -4.36
CA SER A 82 21.34 8.15 -4.31
C SER A 82 22.33 7.05 -3.98
N SER A 83 23.45 7.02 -4.69
CA SER A 83 24.55 6.08 -4.49
C SER A 83 25.88 6.83 -4.54
N TRP A 84 26.63 6.75 -3.44
CA TRP A 84 27.95 7.37 -3.32
C TRP A 84 29.05 6.32 -3.50
N ASN A 85 29.97 6.58 -4.41
CA ASN A 85 31.18 5.80 -4.61
C ASN A 85 32.38 6.57 -4.02
N SER A 86 32.88 6.07 -2.90
CA SER A 86 34.02 6.67 -2.20
C SER A 86 35.36 6.49 -2.92
N SER A 87 35.55 5.42 -3.71
CA SER A 87 36.86 5.13 -4.32
C SER A 87 37.20 6.10 -5.46
N ASN A 88 36.19 6.61 -6.16
CA ASN A 88 36.37 7.57 -7.25
C ASN A 88 35.67 8.92 -7.03
N GLN A 89 35.18 9.16 -5.80
CA GLN A 89 34.48 10.37 -5.37
C GLN A 89 33.33 10.77 -6.32
N SER A 90 32.51 9.79 -6.71
CA SER A 90 31.36 10.02 -7.60
C SER A 90 30.04 9.74 -6.91
N LEU A 91 29.05 10.56 -7.25
CA LEU A 91 27.67 10.45 -6.78
C LEU A 91 26.79 10.12 -7.99
N LYS A 92 26.07 9.00 -7.91
CA LYS A 92 25.02 8.64 -8.87
C LYS A 92 23.66 8.91 -8.24
N LEU A 93 22.80 9.60 -8.99
CA LEU A 93 21.42 9.90 -8.63
C LEU A 93 20.50 9.35 -9.72
N THR A 94 19.46 8.60 -9.36
CA THR A 94 18.56 7.96 -10.33
C THR A 94 17.10 8.17 -9.96
N LYS A 95 16.29 8.47 -10.97
CA LYS A 95 14.83 8.60 -10.86
C LYS A 95 14.18 8.08 -12.13
N GLY A 96 13.41 6.99 -12.03
CA GLY A 96 12.92 6.26 -13.20
C GLY A 96 14.07 5.93 -14.17
N ASN A 97 13.92 6.32 -15.44
CA ASN A 97 14.94 6.15 -16.48
C ASN A 97 16.02 7.26 -16.48
N GLN A 98 15.86 8.31 -15.68
CA GLN A 98 16.82 9.40 -15.61
C GLN A 98 17.97 9.06 -14.66
N SER A 99 19.20 9.10 -15.15
CA SER A 99 20.42 8.91 -14.37
C SER A 99 21.31 10.14 -14.47
N ILE A 100 21.73 10.65 -13.31
CA ILE A 100 22.67 11.76 -13.16
C ILE A 100 23.92 11.24 -12.46
N LEU A 101 25.08 11.47 -13.07
CA LEU A 101 26.38 11.17 -12.48
C LEU A 101 27.10 12.48 -12.16
N ILE A 102 27.66 12.58 -10.97
CA ILE A 102 28.43 13.74 -10.53
C ILE A 102 29.81 13.26 -10.08
N LYS A 103 30.85 13.89 -10.61
CA LYS A 103 32.24 13.60 -10.25
C LYS A 103 33.01 14.91 -10.13
N GLY A 104 33.49 15.21 -8.93
CA GLY A 104 34.14 16.49 -8.64
C GLY A 104 33.21 17.69 -8.89
N ASN A 105 33.54 18.49 -9.90
CA ASN A 105 32.77 19.67 -10.33
C ASN A 105 31.98 19.45 -11.62
N LEU A 106 31.86 18.21 -12.11
CA LEU A 106 31.11 17.89 -13.32
C LEU A 106 29.82 17.17 -12.96
N ILE A 107 28.73 17.56 -13.62
CA ILE A 107 27.43 16.88 -13.58
C ILE A 107 27.09 16.41 -14.99
N THR A 108 26.74 15.13 -15.13
CA THR A 108 26.37 14.49 -16.38
C THR A 108 24.95 13.94 -16.26
N ALA A 109 24.04 14.42 -17.12
CA ALA A 109 22.65 13.99 -17.19
C ALA A 109 22.37 13.49 -18.62
N GLY A 110 22.16 12.17 -18.78
CA GLY A 110 22.13 11.55 -20.12
C GLY A 110 23.42 11.82 -20.89
N ASN A 111 23.32 12.36 -22.10
CA ASN A 111 24.47 12.69 -22.96
C ASN A 111 25.05 14.10 -22.73
N LYS A 112 24.51 14.86 -21.78
CA LYS A 112 24.94 16.26 -21.53
C LYS A 112 25.77 16.35 -20.25
N THR A 113 26.96 16.95 -20.36
CA THR A 113 27.83 17.25 -19.21
C THR A 113 27.98 18.76 -19.03
N SER A 114 27.92 19.24 -17.79
CA SER A 114 28.14 20.65 -17.43
C SER A 114 28.92 20.80 -16.12
N LYS A 115 29.41 22.01 -15.84
CA LYS A 115 30.12 22.32 -14.59
C LYS A 115 29.14 22.72 -13.48
N LEU A 116 29.40 22.23 -12.27
CA LEU A 116 28.75 22.68 -11.05
C LEU A 116 29.33 24.01 -10.57
N PRO A 117 28.51 24.87 -9.93
CA PRO A 117 28.98 26.11 -9.33
C PRO A 117 29.95 25.87 -8.15
N LEU A 118 29.79 24.76 -7.44
CA LEU A 118 30.73 24.24 -6.45
C LEU A 118 30.83 22.72 -6.58
N ALA A 119 32.02 22.18 -6.36
CA ALA A 119 32.23 20.74 -6.30
C ALA A 119 31.46 20.12 -5.10
N ILE A 120 31.08 18.86 -5.24
CA ILE A 120 30.50 18.10 -4.14
C ILE A 120 31.54 17.92 -3.02
N LYS A 121 31.09 17.86 -1.77
CA LYS A 121 31.97 17.74 -0.59
C LYS A 121 31.50 16.62 0.32
N ASN A 122 32.42 15.80 0.81
CA ASN A 122 32.13 14.87 1.91
C ASN A 122 32.59 15.51 3.23
N ILE A 123 31.64 15.81 4.12
CA ILE A 123 31.88 16.40 5.43
C ILE A 123 31.39 15.41 6.48
N LYS A 124 32.31 14.85 7.27
CA LYS A 124 31.99 13.87 8.34
C LYS A 124 31.11 12.70 7.86
N GLY A 125 31.37 12.17 6.65
CA GLY A 125 30.63 11.05 6.07
C GLY A 125 29.30 11.43 5.39
N LYS A 126 28.96 12.72 5.32
CA LYS A 126 27.79 13.22 4.60
C LYS A 126 28.22 13.95 3.34
N VAL A 127 27.67 13.56 2.20
CA VAL A 127 27.93 14.20 0.91
C VAL A 127 27.00 15.41 0.74
N PHE A 128 27.59 16.56 0.43
CA PHE A 128 26.93 17.83 0.19
C PHE A 128 26.99 18.19 -1.28
N VAL A 129 25.87 18.69 -1.80
CA VAL A 129 25.69 19.00 -3.22
C VAL A 129 25.08 20.40 -3.40
N PRO A 130 25.33 21.10 -4.52
CA PRO A 130 24.68 22.36 -4.83
C PRO A 130 23.17 22.15 -5.09
N LEU A 131 22.31 22.64 -4.18
CA LEU A 131 20.86 22.41 -4.22
C LEU A 131 20.26 22.74 -5.59
N ARG A 132 20.61 23.91 -6.15
CA ARG A 132 20.07 24.40 -7.41
C ARG A 132 20.42 23.49 -8.59
N ALA A 133 21.67 23.04 -8.67
CA ALA A 133 22.13 22.23 -9.80
C ALA A 133 21.42 20.87 -9.84
N ILE A 134 21.28 20.21 -8.67
CA ILE A 134 20.58 18.93 -8.58
C ILE A 134 19.09 19.09 -8.89
N THR A 135 18.46 20.09 -8.28
CA THR A 135 17.04 20.39 -8.50
C THR A 135 16.76 20.66 -9.98
N GLN A 136 17.59 21.48 -10.64
CA GLN A 136 17.48 21.76 -12.08
C GLN A 136 17.72 20.52 -12.95
N ALA A 137 18.71 19.69 -12.62
CA ALA A 137 19.02 18.50 -13.41
C ALA A 137 17.87 17.50 -13.42
N PHE A 138 17.10 17.40 -12.33
CA PHE A 138 15.86 16.60 -12.25
C PHE A 138 14.59 17.36 -12.67
N GLY A 139 14.73 18.58 -13.21
CA GLY A 139 13.58 19.40 -13.64
C GLY A 139 12.72 19.95 -12.50
N ALA A 140 13.08 19.72 -11.25
CA ALA A 140 12.31 20.08 -10.07
C ALA A 140 12.21 21.61 -9.88
N LYS A 141 11.14 22.06 -9.22
CA LYS A 141 10.91 23.47 -8.89
C LYS A 141 11.69 23.86 -7.65
N LEU A 142 12.37 25.00 -7.71
CA LEU A 142 13.09 25.60 -6.58
C LEU A 142 12.47 26.95 -6.24
N SER A 143 12.09 27.16 -4.99
CA SER A 143 11.68 28.47 -4.46
C SER A 143 12.51 28.86 -3.25
N TRP A 144 12.69 30.17 -3.06
CA TRP A 144 13.37 30.75 -1.91
C TRP A 144 12.43 31.73 -1.22
N ASP A 145 12.25 31.59 0.08
CA ASP A 145 11.57 32.59 0.89
C ASP A 145 12.61 33.49 1.59
N PRO A 146 12.71 34.77 1.21
CA PRO A 146 13.70 35.68 1.77
C PRO A 146 13.44 36.01 3.25
N LYS A 147 12.18 35.95 3.73
CA LYS A 147 11.85 36.28 5.12
C LYS A 147 12.28 35.16 6.06
N SER A 148 11.90 33.93 5.73
CA SER A 148 12.18 32.77 6.58
C SER A 148 13.53 32.12 6.30
N LYS A 149 14.15 32.43 5.15
CA LYS A 149 15.39 31.86 4.61
C LYS A 149 15.30 30.37 4.30
N TRP A 150 14.10 29.88 4.00
CA TRP A 150 13.89 28.51 3.54
C TRP A 150 14.01 28.42 2.02
N ALA A 151 14.86 27.51 1.54
CA ALA A 151 14.86 27.02 0.18
C ALA A 151 13.95 25.79 0.10
N THR A 152 12.94 25.81 -0.75
CA THR A 152 12.04 24.66 -0.99
C THR A 152 12.33 24.08 -2.36
N ALA A 153 12.78 22.83 -2.40
CA ALA A 153 12.82 22.04 -3.63
C ALA A 153 11.59 21.15 -3.68
N LYS A 154 10.88 21.18 -4.81
CA LYS A 154 9.67 20.39 -5.05
C LYS A 154 9.85 19.66 -6.37
N SER A 155 9.71 18.35 -6.36
CA SER A 155 9.74 17.54 -7.59
C SER A 155 8.78 18.12 -8.63
N SER A 156 9.23 18.25 -9.88
CA SER A 156 8.38 18.69 -11.02
C SER A 156 7.32 17.67 -11.36
N ASP A 157 7.67 16.41 -11.12
CA ASP A 157 6.68 15.38 -10.95
C ASP A 157 6.00 15.73 -9.63
N ALA A 158 4.84 16.36 -9.72
CA ALA A 158 3.78 15.87 -8.87
C ALA A 158 3.81 14.35 -9.07
N ILE A 159 4.36 13.59 -8.11
CA ILE A 159 3.78 12.28 -7.86
C ILE A 159 2.31 12.61 -7.84
N GLY A 160 1.57 12.15 -8.85
CA GLY A 160 0.13 12.41 -8.91
C GLY A 160 -0.42 12.16 -7.52
N GLN A 161 -1.27 13.05 -7.05
CA GLN A 161 -1.90 12.86 -5.75
C GLN A 161 -2.36 11.40 -5.64
N SER A 162 -1.95 10.69 -4.58
CA SER A 162 -2.35 9.31 -4.42
C SER A 162 -3.86 9.24 -4.47
N VAL A 163 -4.37 8.29 -5.24
CA VAL A 163 -5.81 8.11 -5.41
C VAL A 163 -6.22 7.04 -4.41
N ALA A 164 -7.18 7.37 -3.54
CA ALA A 164 -7.73 6.43 -2.58
C ALA A 164 -9.21 6.22 -2.89
N VAL A 165 -9.62 4.96 -3.03
CA VAL A 165 -11.02 4.55 -3.16
C VAL A 165 -11.38 3.63 -2.01
N GLN A 166 -12.62 3.69 -1.55
CA GLN A 166 -13.13 2.89 -0.44
C GLN A 166 -14.57 2.45 -0.72
N TYR A 167 -14.88 1.23 -0.34
CA TYR A 167 -16.16 0.57 -0.54
C TYR A 167 -16.58 -0.11 0.76
N SER A 168 -17.64 0.42 1.39
CA SER A 168 -18.22 -0.14 2.63
C SER A 168 -19.42 -1.03 2.35
N PHE A 169 -19.94 -1.00 1.11
CA PHE A 169 -21.14 -1.72 0.70
C PHE A 169 -22.39 -1.33 1.51
N ALA A 170 -22.46 -0.10 2.00
CA ALA A 170 -23.51 0.32 2.93
C ALA A 170 -24.92 0.10 2.38
N ASN A 171 -25.15 0.40 1.10
CA ASN A 171 -26.49 0.41 0.50
C ASN A 171 -26.65 -0.54 -0.69
N ASP A 172 -25.57 -0.86 -1.40
CA ASP A 172 -25.56 -1.73 -2.58
C ASP A 172 -24.16 -2.32 -2.82
N ALA A 173 -23.97 -2.98 -3.97
CA ALA A 173 -22.70 -3.57 -4.38
C ALA A 173 -21.63 -2.55 -4.78
N GLU A 174 -21.94 -1.25 -4.82
CA GLU A 174 -21.05 -0.15 -5.21
C GLU A 174 -20.34 -0.38 -6.56
N GLY A 175 -21.03 -1.07 -7.48
CA GLY A 175 -20.52 -1.45 -8.80
C GLY A 175 -19.47 -2.55 -8.82
N TRP A 176 -19.35 -3.32 -7.73
CA TRP A 176 -18.67 -4.61 -7.74
C TRP A 176 -19.55 -5.68 -8.41
N ALA A 177 -18.93 -6.51 -9.22
CA ALA A 177 -19.58 -7.65 -9.87
C ALA A 177 -18.60 -8.82 -9.91
N GLY A 178 -19.12 -10.04 -9.82
CA GLY A 178 -18.30 -11.24 -9.79
C GLY A 178 -18.62 -12.25 -10.85
N GLY A 179 -17.85 -13.34 -10.80
CA GLY A 179 -17.98 -14.47 -11.70
C GLY A 179 -17.31 -15.70 -11.10
N PHE A 180 -17.33 -16.77 -11.88
CA PHE A 180 -16.86 -18.09 -11.48
C PHE A 180 -16.00 -18.66 -12.61
N ALA A 181 -14.91 -19.32 -12.25
CA ALA A 181 -14.02 -20.02 -13.17
C ALA A 181 -13.58 -21.36 -12.58
N ASP A 182 -12.87 -22.12 -13.39
CA ASP A 182 -12.38 -23.45 -13.08
C ASP A 182 -13.50 -24.45 -12.80
N LEU A 183 -14.52 -24.38 -13.67
CA LEU A 183 -15.68 -25.24 -13.71
C LEU A 183 -16.10 -25.54 -15.16
N PRO A 184 -16.75 -26.69 -15.43
CA PRO A 184 -17.30 -26.99 -16.75
C PRO A 184 -18.32 -25.94 -17.18
N VAL A 185 -18.37 -25.60 -18.47
CA VAL A 185 -19.40 -24.69 -19.01
C VAL A 185 -20.79 -25.30 -18.85
N LYS A 186 -20.91 -26.60 -19.10
CA LYS A 186 -22.12 -27.37 -18.85
C LYS A 186 -22.08 -27.96 -17.44
N HIS A 187 -22.81 -27.35 -16.52
CA HIS A 187 -23.01 -27.82 -15.15
C HIS A 187 -24.45 -27.54 -14.71
N GLU A 188 -24.93 -28.28 -13.71
CA GLU A 188 -26.19 -27.97 -13.06
C GLU A 188 -25.96 -26.95 -11.92
N ASP A 189 -26.86 -25.98 -11.77
CA ASP A 189 -26.76 -24.96 -10.71
C ASP A 189 -26.67 -25.58 -9.30
N THR A 190 -27.32 -26.74 -9.11
CA THR A 190 -27.32 -27.47 -7.83
C THR A 190 -25.97 -28.09 -7.48
N ASP A 191 -25.12 -28.36 -8.46
CA ASP A 191 -23.83 -29.02 -8.25
C ASP A 191 -22.82 -28.07 -7.64
N PHE A 192 -22.79 -26.84 -8.15
CA PHE A 192 -21.82 -25.81 -7.79
C PHE A 192 -22.39 -24.72 -6.89
N ARG A 193 -23.71 -24.52 -6.82
CA ARG A 193 -24.37 -23.59 -5.87
C ARG A 193 -23.74 -22.19 -5.84
N LEU A 194 -23.46 -21.65 -7.02
CA LEU A 194 -22.64 -20.46 -7.22
C LEU A 194 -23.39 -19.19 -6.82
N ILE A 195 -22.81 -18.40 -5.92
CA ILE A 195 -23.37 -17.12 -5.47
C ILE A 195 -22.29 -16.05 -5.44
N ASN A 196 -22.55 -14.95 -6.15
CA ASN A 196 -21.87 -13.68 -6.00
C ASN A 196 -22.94 -12.58 -5.87
N LYS A 197 -23.13 -12.01 -4.69
CA LYS A 197 -24.12 -10.95 -4.50
C LYS A 197 -23.83 -10.06 -3.32
N TRP A 198 -24.27 -8.80 -3.42
CA TRP A 198 -24.36 -7.93 -2.25
C TRP A 198 -25.43 -8.43 -1.29
N THR A 199 -25.08 -8.53 0.00
CA THR A 199 -26.01 -8.96 1.04
C THR A 199 -25.54 -8.52 2.43
N LYS A 200 -26.43 -8.68 3.40
CA LYS A 200 -26.15 -8.47 4.81
C LYS A 200 -25.27 -9.60 5.34
N LEU A 201 -24.21 -9.26 6.06
CA LEU A 201 -23.36 -10.25 6.73
C LEU A 201 -24.09 -10.82 7.95
N PRO A 202 -23.75 -12.06 8.38
CA PRO A 202 -24.02 -12.51 9.73
C PRO A 202 -23.51 -11.50 10.76
N THR A 203 -24.20 -11.37 11.89
CA THR A 203 -23.78 -10.45 12.96
C THR A 203 -22.42 -10.91 13.52
N ILE A 204 -21.43 -10.01 13.52
CA ILE A 204 -20.09 -10.26 14.08
C ILE A 204 -19.91 -9.36 15.30
N GLY A 205 -19.88 -9.96 16.49
CA GLY A 205 -19.93 -9.21 17.74
C GLY A 205 -21.24 -8.41 17.84
N ASN A 206 -21.14 -7.08 17.94
CA ASN A 206 -22.29 -6.16 17.93
C ASN A 206 -22.44 -5.43 16.58
N GLN A 207 -21.69 -5.82 15.56
CA GLN A 207 -21.67 -5.15 14.27
C GLN A 207 -22.60 -5.85 13.29
N THR A 208 -23.40 -5.04 12.61
CA THR A 208 -24.18 -5.44 11.45
C THR A 208 -23.62 -4.68 10.25
N SER A 209 -23.10 -5.41 9.27
CA SER A 209 -22.48 -4.85 8.07
C SER A 209 -23.04 -5.51 6.82
N ASN A 210 -22.75 -4.92 5.68
CA ASN A 210 -23.06 -5.45 4.36
C ASN A 210 -21.76 -5.73 3.60
N GLY A 211 -21.85 -6.52 2.53
CA GLY A 211 -20.69 -6.90 1.74
C GLY A 211 -21.06 -7.80 0.57
N ILE A 212 -20.05 -8.32 -0.12
CA ILE A 212 -20.22 -9.24 -1.23
C ILE A 212 -20.07 -10.67 -0.71
N LEU A 213 -21.13 -11.47 -0.80
CA LEU A 213 -21.11 -12.90 -0.57
C LEU A 213 -20.45 -13.61 -1.76
N LEU A 214 -19.44 -14.41 -1.49
CA LEU A 214 -18.83 -15.39 -2.39
C LEU A 214 -19.17 -16.78 -1.85
N SER A 215 -19.91 -17.59 -2.61
CA SER A 215 -20.21 -18.95 -2.22
C SER A 215 -20.25 -19.90 -3.41
N GLY A 216 -19.78 -21.12 -3.19
CA GLY A 216 -19.78 -22.18 -4.18
C GLY A 216 -19.39 -23.51 -3.57
N MET A 217 -19.97 -24.57 -4.11
CA MET A 217 -19.64 -25.97 -3.86
C MET A 217 -18.55 -26.37 -4.86
N ASN A 218 -17.33 -26.55 -4.37
CA ASN A 218 -16.23 -26.97 -5.21
C ASN A 218 -16.39 -28.45 -5.59
N ARG A 219 -16.56 -28.71 -6.89
CA ARG A 219 -16.63 -30.04 -7.50
C ARG A 219 -15.49 -30.31 -8.47
N SER A 220 -14.59 -29.34 -8.63
CA SER A 220 -13.51 -29.35 -9.62
C SER A 220 -12.11 -29.38 -9.00
N ASP A 221 -12.01 -29.38 -7.67
CA ASP A 221 -10.75 -29.26 -6.90
C ASP A 221 -10.01 -27.92 -7.11
N ASP A 222 -10.61 -26.99 -7.86
CA ASP A 222 -9.98 -25.70 -8.18
C ASP A 222 -11.01 -24.57 -8.40
N LEU A 223 -12.24 -24.72 -7.91
CA LEU A 223 -13.29 -23.71 -8.15
C LEU A 223 -12.82 -22.31 -7.74
N PHE A 224 -12.79 -21.39 -8.71
CA PHE A 224 -12.44 -20.01 -8.49
C PHE A 224 -13.66 -19.11 -8.48
N ILE A 225 -13.84 -18.36 -7.40
CA ILE A 225 -14.96 -17.42 -7.22
C ILE A 225 -14.38 -16.03 -7.02
N TYR A 226 -14.79 -15.04 -7.80
CA TYR A 226 -14.24 -13.69 -7.68
C TYR A 226 -15.29 -12.59 -7.68
N THR A 227 -14.88 -11.43 -7.18
CA THR A 227 -15.56 -10.15 -7.33
C THR A 227 -14.56 -9.09 -7.79
N ALA A 228 -14.98 -8.21 -8.68
CA ALA A 228 -14.14 -7.21 -9.28
C ALA A 228 -14.84 -5.84 -9.38
N LYS A 229 -14.03 -4.78 -9.34
CA LYS A 229 -14.47 -3.39 -9.48
C LYS A 229 -13.65 -2.67 -10.53
N LYS A 230 -14.34 -2.18 -11.56
CA LYS A 230 -13.74 -1.27 -12.55
C LYS A 230 -13.58 0.12 -11.94
N LEU A 231 -12.38 0.67 -12.10
CA LEU A 231 -12.02 2.06 -11.88
C LEU A 231 -11.71 2.71 -13.23
N THR A 232 -11.87 4.03 -13.29
CA THR A 232 -11.67 4.84 -14.50
C THR A 232 -11.00 6.17 -14.14
N GLY A 233 -10.73 7.01 -15.14
CA GLY A 233 -10.29 8.39 -14.88
C GLY A 233 -11.23 9.23 -14.00
N LYS A 234 -12.51 8.86 -13.89
CA LYS A 234 -13.46 9.53 -12.98
C LYS A 234 -13.14 9.28 -11.51
N ASP A 235 -12.47 8.18 -11.20
CA ASP A 235 -12.02 7.82 -9.86
C ASP A 235 -10.69 8.52 -9.50
N GLY A 236 -10.12 9.32 -10.43
CA GLY A 236 -8.88 10.08 -10.23
C GLY A 236 -7.62 9.43 -10.81
N LEU A 237 -7.74 8.23 -11.38
CA LEU A 237 -6.63 7.54 -12.02
C LEU A 237 -6.25 8.20 -13.35
N LYS A 238 -4.95 8.39 -13.58
CA LYS A 238 -4.45 8.99 -14.81
C LYS A 238 -4.24 7.92 -15.89
N PRO A 239 -4.49 8.23 -17.17
CA PRO A 239 -4.12 7.37 -18.28
C PRO A 239 -2.64 6.94 -18.29
N ASN A 240 -2.37 5.71 -18.74
CA ASN A 240 -1.02 5.20 -19.02
C ASN A 240 0.00 5.38 -17.88
N THR A 241 -0.48 5.44 -16.64
CA THR A 241 0.33 5.77 -15.46
C THR A 241 0.55 4.52 -14.64
N THR A 242 1.81 4.28 -14.26
CA THR A 242 2.15 3.17 -13.36
C THR A 242 1.89 3.59 -11.91
N TYR A 243 1.18 2.75 -11.17
CA TYR A 243 0.88 2.92 -9.75
C TYR A 243 1.37 1.71 -8.98
N ARG A 244 1.94 1.94 -7.79
CA ARG A 244 1.98 0.95 -6.72
C ARG A 244 0.65 1.05 -5.99
N VAL A 245 -0.01 -0.08 -5.79
CA VAL A 245 -1.36 -0.14 -5.21
C VAL A 245 -1.30 -0.97 -3.95
N LYS A 246 -1.83 -0.40 -2.85
CA LYS A 246 -2.16 -1.15 -1.64
C LYS A 246 -3.66 -1.41 -1.63
N LEU A 247 -4.06 -2.66 -1.74
CA LEU A 247 -5.45 -3.09 -1.65
C LEU A 247 -5.64 -3.82 -0.31
N SER A 248 -6.56 -3.34 0.52
CA SER A 248 -6.91 -3.93 1.81
C SER A 248 -8.41 -4.17 1.90
N PHE A 249 -8.82 -5.24 2.57
CA PHE A 249 -10.24 -5.57 2.75
C PHE A 249 -10.44 -6.50 3.95
N GLN A 250 -11.68 -6.61 4.40
CA GLN A 250 -12.08 -7.57 5.42
C GLN A 250 -12.72 -8.80 4.78
N LEU A 251 -12.22 -9.97 5.16
CA LEU A 251 -12.88 -11.25 4.95
C LEU A 251 -13.69 -11.60 6.20
N ALA A 252 -14.98 -11.90 6.06
CA ALA A 252 -15.78 -12.49 7.11
C ALA A 252 -16.03 -13.98 6.83
N THR A 253 -15.66 -14.81 7.81
CA THR A 253 -15.66 -16.29 7.73
C THR A 253 -15.91 -16.88 9.12
N ASP A 254 -16.60 -18.02 9.19
CA ASP A 254 -16.78 -18.84 10.38
C ASP A 254 -15.99 -20.16 10.34
N GLU A 255 -15.22 -20.39 9.29
CA GLU A 255 -14.42 -21.61 9.07
C GLU A 255 -13.26 -21.70 10.06
N ALA A 256 -13.15 -22.83 10.75
CA ALA A 256 -12.01 -23.10 11.63
C ALA A 256 -10.78 -23.61 10.86
N ASN A 257 -9.60 -23.34 11.41
CA ASN A 257 -8.33 -23.68 10.76
C ASN A 257 -8.06 -25.20 10.70
N ASP A 258 -8.45 -25.93 11.75
CA ASP A 258 -8.08 -27.34 11.92
C ASP A 258 -9.24 -28.29 11.57
N SER A 259 -10.22 -27.80 10.80
CA SER A 259 -11.35 -28.60 10.33
C SER A 259 -10.91 -29.62 9.29
N MET A 260 -11.37 -30.86 9.42
CA MET A 260 -11.17 -31.90 8.41
C MET A 260 -12.19 -31.73 7.28
N GLY A 261 -11.73 -31.78 6.03
CA GLY A 261 -12.56 -31.76 4.83
C GLY A 261 -11.98 -32.63 3.72
N VAL A 262 -12.77 -32.83 2.65
CA VAL A 262 -12.35 -33.56 1.44
C VAL A 262 -11.57 -32.59 0.54
N GLY A 263 -10.47 -33.05 -0.06
CA GLY A 263 -9.52 -32.19 -0.81
C GLY A 263 -8.68 -31.26 0.06
N GLY A 264 -9.14 -30.95 1.28
CA GLY A 264 -8.42 -30.11 2.24
C GLY A 264 -9.31 -29.57 3.35
N ALA A 265 -8.76 -28.70 4.19
CA ALA A 265 -9.52 -28.07 5.28
C ALA A 265 -10.41 -26.93 4.74
N PRO A 266 -11.70 -26.85 5.14
CA PRO A 266 -12.63 -25.81 4.68
C PRO A 266 -12.12 -24.36 4.85
N GLY A 267 -11.33 -24.10 5.90
CA GLY A 267 -10.69 -22.81 6.11
C GLY A 267 -9.33 -22.70 5.41
N ALA A 268 -8.41 -23.63 5.69
CA ALA A 268 -7.00 -23.52 5.30
C ALA A 268 -6.69 -23.93 3.84
N SER A 269 -7.64 -24.59 3.16
CA SER A 269 -7.52 -25.01 1.75
C SER A 269 -8.41 -24.20 0.80
N VAL A 270 -9.00 -23.12 1.30
CA VAL A 270 -9.66 -22.09 0.48
C VAL A 270 -8.77 -20.86 0.48
N TYR A 271 -8.05 -20.65 -0.61
CA TYR A 271 -7.01 -19.64 -0.71
C TYR A 271 -7.58 -18.32 -1.22
N VAL A 272 -7.41 -17.25 -0.47
CA VAL A 272 -7.86 -15.91 -0.85
C VAL A 272 -6.77 -15.21 -1.64
N LYS A 273 -7.14 -14.68 -2.80
CA LYS A 273 -6.24 -13.97 -3.71
C LYS A 273 -6.76 -12.58 -4.04
N ALA A 274 -5.84 -11.67 -4.27
CA ALA A 274 -6.18 -10.31 -4.68
C ALA A 274 -5.17 -9.76 -5.69
N GLY A 275 -5.63 -8.86 -6.55
CA GLY A 275 -4.82 -8.25 -7.59
C GLY A 275 -5.40 -6.95 -8.13
N VAL A 276 -4.61 -6.27 -8.96
CA VAL A 276 -5.02 -5.05 -9.66
C VAL A 276 -4.58 -5.13 -11.12
N LEU A 277 -5.56 -5.11 -12.02
CA LEU A 277 -5.36 -5.36 -13.45
C LEU A 277 -5.57 -4.07 -14.25
N ASN A 278 -5.03 -4.02 -15.46
CA ASN A 278 -5.32 -2.96 -16.43
C ASN A 278 -6.32 -3.41 -17.52
N PHE A 279 -6.83 -4.63 -17.42
CA PHE A 279 -7.87 -5.19 -18.27
C PHE A 279 -8.98 -5.81 -17.42
N GLU A 280 -10.14 -6.01 -18.04
CA GLU A 280 -11.30 -6.57 -17.35
C GLU A 280 -11.10 -8.06 -17.04
N PRO A 281 -11.20 -8.50 -15.77
CA PRO A 281 -11.14 -9.92 -15.43
C PRO A 281 -12.42 -10.63 -15.87
N LYS A 282 -12.26 -11.70 -16.64
CA LYS A 282 -13.36 -12.51 -17.19
C LYS A 282 -13.00 -13.99 -17.16
N ALA A 283 -14.00 -14.80 -16.85
CA ALA A 283 -13.97 -16.22 -17.14
C ALA A 283 -14.40 -16.44 -18.60
N ASN A 284 -13.53 -17.02 -19.41
CA ASN A 284 -13.77 -17.33 -20.82
C ASN A 284 -13.97 -18.84 -20.98
N GLU A 285 -14.85 -19.23 -21.90
CA GLU A 285 -14.95 -20.62 -22.34
C GLU A 285 -13.68 -21.03 -23.11
N VAL A 286 -13.08 -22.14 -22.68
CA VAL A 286 -11.90 -22.75 -23.30
C VAL A 286 -12.19 -24.23 -23.51
N ASN A 287 -11.89 -24.74 -24.70
CA ASN A 287 -11.97 -26.17 -24.99
C ASN A 287 -10.74 -26.88 -24.43
N GLU A 288 -10.92 -27.75 -23.43
CA GLU A 288 -9.83 -28.54 -22.86
C GLU A 288 -9.62 -29.86 -23.62
N SER A 289 -8.47 -30.49 -23.35
CA SER A 289 -8.02 -31.73 -24.01
C SER A 289 -8.82 -32.93 -23.50
N GLU A 290 -10.11 -32.97 -23.82
CA GLU A 290 -11.05 -34.10 -23.72
C GLU A 290 -12.46 -33.71 -24.27
N GLY A 291 -12.63 -32.51 -24.84
CA GLY A 291 -13.86 -32.09 -25.51
C GLY A 291 -14.94 -31.51 -24.59
N VAL A 292 -14.65 -31.37 -23.29
CA VAL A 292 -15.52 -30.64 -22.35
C VAL A 292 -15.02 -29.20 -22.23
N PRO A 293 -15.84 -28.19 -22.59
CA PRO A 293 -15.47 -26.79 -22.41
C PRO A 293 -15.50 -26.40 -20.92
N PHE A 294 -14.51 -25.62 -20.49
CA PHE A 294 -14.39 -25.07 -19.13
C PHE A 294 -14.37 -23.55 -19.16
N TYR A 295 -14.88 -22.93 -18.10
CA TYR A 295 -14.65 -21.52 -17.85
C TYR A 295 -13.27 -21.35 -17.19
N ARG A 296 -12.36 -20.62 -17.85
CA ARG A 296 -11.01 -20.30 -17.32
C ARG A 296 -10.79 -18.80 -17.29
N MET A 297 -10.07 -18.33 -16.28
CA MET A 297 -9.77 -16.91 -16.15
C MET A 297 -8.86 -16.40 -17.28
N ASN A 298 -9.10 -15.17 -17.73
CA ASN A 298 -8.23 -14.45 -18.68
C ASN A 298 -7.00 -13.78 -18.01
N LEU A 299 -6.63 -14.24 -16.82
CA LEU A 299 -5.52 -13.72 -16.00
C LEU A 299 -4.80 -14.88 -15.33
N ASP A 300 -3.57 -14.63 -14.90
CA ASP A 300 -2.79 -15.58 -14.10
C ASP A 300 -3.04 -15.36 -12.60
N LYS A 301 -3.91 -16.20 -12.02
CA LYS A 301 -4.18 -16.23 -10.57
C LYS A 301 -3.22 -17.13 -9.79
N GLY A 302 -2.29 -17.83 -10.44
CA GLY A 302 -1.56 -18.95 -9.83
C GLY A 302 -2.47 -20.16 -9.62
N ASN A 303 -2.08 -21.08 -8.74
CA ASN A 303 -2.87 -22.25 -8.41
C ASN A 303 -2.92 -22.44 -6.90
N GLN A 304 -4.11 -22.44 -6.31
CA GLN A 304 -4.35 -22.67 -4.88
C GLN A 304 -3.42 -21.79 -4.01
N SER A 305 -2.45 -22.39 -3.30
CA SER A 305 -1.53 -21.68 -2.40
C SER A 305 -0.39 -20.94 -3.11
N THR A 306 -0.32 -20.93 -4.44
CA THR A 306 0.76 -20.25 -5.17
C THR A 306 0.32 -18.90 -5.70
N ASP A 307 1.24 -17.94 -5.69
CA ASP A 307 1.05 -16.67 -6.36
C ASP A 307 0.91 -16.86 -7.88
N GLY A 308 0.06 -16.04 -8.48
CA GLY A 308 0.08 -15.77 -9.91
C GLY A 308 0.78 -14.46 -10.21
N LYS A 309 1.01 -14.21 -11.49
CA LYS A 309 1.52 -12.93 -11.96
C LYS A 309 0.51 -11.79 -11.76
N ASP A 310 -0.78 -12.05 -11.93
CA ASP A 310 -1.84 -11.04 -11.94
C ASP A 310 -2.61 -10.97 -10.61
N MET A 311 -2.63 -12.06 -9.83
CA MET A 311 -3.18 -12.10 -8.48
C MET A 311 -2.23 -12.82 -7.51
N HIS A 312 -2.12 -12.30 -6.29
CA HIS A 312 -1.26 -12.86 -5.25
C HIS A 312 -2.08 -13.49 -4.14
N LEU A 313 -1.53 -14.52 -3.49
CA LEU A 313 -2.07 -15.10 -2.28
C LEU A 313 -2.00 -14.07 -1.15
N VAL A 314 -3.16 -13.74 -0.57
CA VAL A 314 -3.24 -12.81 0.58
C VAL A 314 -3.57 -13.50 1.90
N GLY A 315 -3.95 -14.78 1.84
CA GLY A 315 -4.23 -15.61 2.99
C GLY A 315 -5.19 -16.75 2.63
N ASP A 316 -5.73 -17.38 3.66
CA ASP A 316 -6.75 -18.44 3.57
C ASP A 316 -8.08 -18.00 4.20
N ALA A 317 -9.11 -18.83 4.06
CA ALA A 317 -10.45 -18.59 4.59
C ALA A 317 -10.63 -18.97 6.07
N ALA A 318 -9.60 -19.47 6.76
CA ALA A 318 -9.72 -19.78 8.18
C ALA A 318 -9.82 -18.51 9.03
N LYS A 319 -10.74 -18.53 9.99
CA LYS A 319 -10.95 -17.42 10.92
C LYS A 319 -9.75 -17.25 11.89
N PRO A 320 -9.47 -16.04 12.37
CA PRO A 320 -8.32 -15.78 13.24
C PRO A 320 -8.32 -16.58 14.55
N ALA A 321 -9.48 -16.74 15.19
CA ALA A 321 -9.62 -17.54 16.40
C ALA A 321 -10.48 -18.78 16.14
N GLY A 322 -9.85 -19.88 15.72
CA GLY A 322 -10.52 -21.12 15.31
C GLY A 322 -11.47 -21.71 16.36
N SER A 323 -11.17 -21.55 17.65
CA SER A 323 -11.98 -22.06 18.77
C SER A 323 -13.22 -21.23 19.11
N LYS A 324 -13.36 -20.01 18.58
CA LYS A 324 -14.54 -19.17 18.82
C LYS A 324 -15.61 -19.44 17.78
N GLU A 325 -16.83 -19.70 18.25
CA GLU A 325 -18.01 -19.88 17.39
C GLU A 325 -18.38 -18.59 16.65
N GLY A 326 -19.03 -18.76 15.49
CA GLY A 326 -19.53 -17.68 14.67
C GLY A 326 -18.48 -17.02 13.76
N PHE A 327 -18.98 -16.09 12.96
CA PHE A 327 -18.20 -15.34 11.99
C PHE A 327 -17.22 -14.38 12.66
N GLN A 328 -16.05 -14.23 12.05
CA GLN A 328 -15.03 -13.27 12.44
C GLN A 328 -14.50 -12.53 11.21
N PHE A 329 -14.09 -11.28 11.42
CA PHE A 329 -13.35 -10.53 10.41
C PHE A 329 -11.87 -10.90 10.45
N LYS A 330 -11.28 -11.05 9.26
CA LYS A 330 -9.85 -11.21 9.01
C LYS A 330 -9.42 -10.13 8.03
N GLU A 331 -8.47 -9.30 8.46
CA GLU A 331 -7.90 -8.25 7.61
C GLU A 331 -6.97 -8.88 6.58
N MET A 332 -7.18 -8.53 5.31
CA MET A 332 -6.40 -9.00 4.18
C MET A 332 -5.80 -7.80 3.45
N GLN A 333 -4.61 -7.99 2.89
CA GLN A 333 -3.96 -6.95 2.09
C GLN A 333 -3.09 -7.53 0.98
N SER A 334 -2.98 -6.79 -0.12
CA SER A 334 -2.05 -7.04 -1.22
C SER A 334 -1.34 -5.75 -1.62
N ASP A 335 -0.09 -5.90 -2.06
CA ASP A 335 0.69 -4.88 -2.72
C ASP A 335 0.91 -5.30 -4.18
N SER A 336 0.49 -4.47 -5.14
CA SER A 336 0.64 -4.74 -6.57
C SER A 336 1.18 -3.51 -7.31
N VAL A 337 1.65 -3.71 -8.54
CA VAL A 337 1.99 -2.63 -9.46
C VAL A 337 1.14 -2.77 -10.71
N VAL A 338 0.44 -1.72 -11.09
CA VAL A 338 -0.41 -1.69 -12.28
C VAL A 338 -0.09 -0.48 -13.14
N LYS A 339 -0.05 -0.65 -14.46
CA LYS A 339 -0.06 0.47 -15.40
C LYS A 339 -1.46 0.62 -15.96
N THR A 340 -2.13 1.72 -15.62
CA THR A 340 -3.50 2.00 -16.09
C THR A 340 -3.57 2.06 -17.61
N GLY A 341 -4.74 1.75 -18.15
CA GLY A 341 -4.98 1.84 -19.59
C GLY A 341 -5.10 3.28 -20.12
N ALA A 342 -5.46 3.42 -21.39
CA ALA A 342 -5.45 4.69 -22.10
C ALA A 342 -6.50 5.70 -21.59
N ASN A 343 -7.51 5.24 -20.86
CA ASN A 343 -8.54 6.06 -20.24
C ASN A 343 -8.42 6.09 -18.70
N GLY A 344 -7.27 5.66 -18.16
CA GLY A 344 -7.03 5.57 -16.72
C GLY A 344 -7.72 4.39 -16.05
N GLU A 345 -8.15 3.38 -16.82
CA GLU A 345 -8.82 2.20 -16.31
C GLU A 345 -7.87 1.27 -15.54
N ALA A 346 -8.40 0.72 -14.44
CA ALA A 346 -7.84 -0.38 -13.67
C ALA A 346 -8.98 -1.18 -13.04
N TYR A 347 -8.70 -2.43 -12.67
CA TYR A 347 -9.69 -3.33 -12.07
C TYR A 347 -9.11 -3.87 -10.77
N LEU A 348 -9.81 -3.62 -9.66
CA LEU A 348 -9.55 -4.34 -8.40
C LEU A 348 -10.21 -5.70 -8.53
N ILE A 349 -9.53 -6.76 -8.10
CA ILE A 349 -10.10 -8.11 -8.06
C ILE A 349 -9.73 -8.80 -6.75
N ILE A 350 -10.72 -9.46 -6.15
CA ILE A 350 -10.59 -10.31 -4.96
C ILE A 350 -11.30 -11.61 -5.28
N GLY A 351 -10.68 -12.75 -5.00
CA GLY A 351 -11.29 -14.05 -5.24
C GLY A 351 -10.75 -15.15 -4.34
N THR A 352 -11.35 -16.32 -4.45
CA THR A 352 -11.03 -17.51 -3.68
C THR A 352 -10.74 -18.66 -4.63
N ASP A 353 -9.63 -19.35 -4.39
CA ASP A 353 -9.11 -20.47 -5.15
C ASP A 353 -9.14 -21.69 -4.22
N SER A 354 -10.09 -22.62 -4.43
CA SER A 354 -10.39 -23.67 -3.44
C SER A 354 -9.82 -25.01 -3.85
N GLY A 355 -8.97 -25.60 -2.99
CA GLY A 355 -8.68 -27.04 -2.99
C GLY A 355 -9.58 -27.83 -2.03
N TYR A 356 -10.42 -27.16 -1.23
CA TYR A 356 -11.44 -27.83 -0.44
C TYR A 356 -12.62 -28.22 -1.34
N GLU A 357 -12.93 -29.52 -1.43
CA GLU A 357 -14.02 -30.10 -2.22
C GLU A 357 -15.36 -30.05 -1.46
N GLY A 358 -15.81 -28.84 -1.13
CA GLY A 358 -17.07 -28.63 -0.44
C GLY A 358 -17.64 -27.23 -0.62
N LEU A 359 -18.70 -26.94 0.14
CA LEU A 359 -19.33 -25.62 0.13
C LEU A 359 -18.48 -24.64 0.94
N SER A 360 -18.06 -23.56 0.30
CA SER A 360 -17.47 -22.39 0.97
C SER A 360 -18.46 -21.22 0.94
N THR A 361 -18.53 -20.45 2.02
CA THR A 361 -19.37 -19.25 2.13
C THR A 361 -18.59 -18.15 2.82
N LEU A 362 -18.23 -17.10 2.07
CA LEU A 362 -17.34 -16.04 2.53
C LEU A 362 -17.91 -14.68 2.18
N TYR A 363 -17.58 -13.66 2.98
CA TYR A 363 -18.03 -12.30 2.74
C TYR A 363 -16.85 -11.34 2.62
N ILE A 364 -16.85 -10.50 1.59
CA ILE A 364 -15.90 -9.41 1.41
C ILE A 364 -16.55 -8.11 1.82
N SER A 365 -15.90 -7.34 2.71
CA SER A 365 -16.37 -6.03 3.16
C SER A 365 -15.21 -5.05 3.34
N ASN A 366 -15.53 -3.77 3.52
CA ASN A 366 -14.58 -2.69 3.82
C ASN A 366 -13.34 -2.68 2.90
N VAL A 367 -13.56 -2.70 1.59
CA VAL A 367 -12.47 -2.69 0.61
C VAL A 367 -11.91 -1.28 0.48
N LYS A 368 -10.58 -1.14 0.48
CA LYS A 368 -9.87 0.11 0.25
C LYS A 368 -8.69 -0.12 -0.66
N ALA A 369 -8.51 0.75 -1.65
CA ALA A 369 -7.34 0.73 -2.50
C ALA A 369 -6.65 2.11 -2.53
N VAL A 370 -5.33 2.12 -2.34
CA VAL A 370 -4.51 3.33 -2.40
C VAL A 370 -3.49 3.20 -3.52
N PHE A 371 -3.70 4.00 -4.56
CA PHE A 371 -2.86 4.09 -5.76
C PHE A 371 -1.83 5.20 -5.60
N THR A 372 -0.56 4.82 -5.52
CA THR A 372 0.58 5.75 -5.42
C THR A 372 1.34 5.73 -6.75
N PRO A 373 1.30 6.82 -7.55
CA PRO A 373 2.00 6.85 -8.83
C PRO A 373 3.49 6.58 -8.66
N GLN A 374 4.05 5.86 -9.62
CA GLN A 374 5.47 5.59 -9.74
C GLN A 374 6.06 6.51 -10.82
N SER A 375 7.28 6.99 -10.60
CA SER A 375 8.02 7.90 -11.49
C SER A 375 8.81 7.18 -12.57
#